data_AF-A0A2V9V6C2-F1
#
_entry.id   AF-A0A2V9V6C2-F1
#
_cell.length_a   1.000
_cell.length_b   1.000
_cell.length_c   1.000
_cell.angle_alpha   90.00
_cell.angle_beta   90.00
_cell.angle_gamma   90.00
#
_symmetry.space_group_name_H-M   'P 1'
#
loop_
_entity.id
_entity.type
_entity.pdbx_description
1 polymer ?
#
loop_
_entity_poly.entity_id
_entity_poly.type
_entity_poly.pdbx_seq_one_letter_code
_entity_poly.pdbx_strand_id
1 'polypeptide(L)'
;MKLRQWITVVALSLLVIATVVGLLLTGTQSVLPARTARKNVQPAIVDQKPLQTARKLAALAVTPEERDFAHEAMRLADYDVDLAFANALREAREHPPTPTAEQRELMARNFKAESVVKADQDLIARLTRQLASAPETTKEDIQDQIDVAKGQLELDQDELDDAKEDLLRAGGNPQGKIQQLLQEHEAGAHADAVSTNGVSSADAEYEAHNLAPQVRAWLALHEKRNLLEGARQDALDKIPVLT
;
A
#
# COMPACT_ATOMS: atom_id res chain seq x y z
N MET A 1 -12.86 30.77 63.28
CA MET A 1 -13.34 30.28 61.96
C MET A 1 -12.24 30.16 60.89
N LYS A 2 -11.08 30.83 61.01
CA LYS A 2 -9.98 30.78 60.02
C LYS A 2 -9.22 29.45 59.92
N LEU A 3 -9.16 28.68 61.01
CA LEU A 3 -8.39 27.41 61.05
C LEU A 3 -9.02 26.31 60.18
N ARG A 4 -10.36 26.24 60.14
CA ARG A 4 -11.08 25.25 59.32
C ARG A 4 -10.98 25.56 57.82
N GLN A 5 -11.00 26.85 57.45
CA GLN A 5 -10.81 27.29 56.07
C GLN A 5 -9.38 27.04 55.58
N TRP A 6 -8.38 27.18 56.45
CA TRP A 6 -6.99 26.89 56.08
C TRP A 6 -6.77 25.38 55.84
N ILE A 7 -7.40 24.52 56.64
CA ILE A 7 -7.37 23.07 56.42
C ILE A 7 -8.02 22.69 55.09
N THR A 8 -9.15 23.31 54.73
CA THR A 8 -9.79 23.05 53.42
C THR A 8 -8.96 23.53 52.25
N VAL A 9 -8.26 24.67 52.37
CA VAL A 9 -7.36 25.18 51.32
C VAL A 9 -6.15 24.28 51.18
N VAL A 10 -5.53 23.86 52.29
CA VAL A 10 -4.39 22.94 52.25
C VAL A 10 -4.81 21.59 51.66
N ALA A 11 -5.96 21.04 52.07
CA ALA A 11 -6.48 19.78 51.53
C ALA A 11 -6.79 19.86 50.03
N LEU A 12 -7.37 20.98 49.57
CA LEU A 12 -7.68 21.19 48.16
C LEU A 12 -6.40 21.40 47.32
N SER A 13 -5.42 22.13 47.84
CA SER A 13 -4.11 22.25 47.20
C SER A 13 -3.39 20.90 47.12
N LEU A 14 -3.47 20.07 48.16
CA LEU A 14 -2.88 18.72 48.17
C LEU A 14 -3.57 17.80 47.15
N LEU A 15 -4.89 17.92 46.99
CA LEU A 15 -5.65 17.18 45.98
C LEU A 15 -5.27 17.62 44.56
N VAL A 16 -5.08 18.92 44.31
CA VAL A 16 -4.61 19.45 43.03
C VAL A 16 -3.18 19.01 42.73
N ILE A 17 -2.30 19.01 43.73
CA ILE A 17 -0.93 18.50 43.56
C ILE A 17 -0.96 16.99 43.28
N ALA A 18 -1.82 16.22 43.95
CA ALA A 18 -1.96 14.79 43.71
C ALA A 18 -2.51 14.47 42.31
N THR A 19 -3.44 15.26 41.76
CA THR A 19 -3.92 15.08 40.38
C THR A 19 -2.88 15.49 39.35
N VAL A 20 -2.11 16.56 39.58
CA VAL A 20 -0.99 16.96 38.70
C VAL A 20 0.12 15.91 38.72
N VAL A 21 0.47 15.38 39.89
CA VAL A 21 1.45 14.29 40.03
C VAL A 21 0.92 13.00 39.40
N GLY A 22 -0.38 12.69 39.54
CA GLY A 22 -1.02 11.55 38.88
C GLY A 22 -0.96 11.63 37.35
N LEU A 23 -1.16 12.82 36.78
CA LEU A 23 -1.02 13.07 35.34
C LEU A 23 0.43 12.95 34.86
N LEU A 24 1.39 13.45 35.64
CA LEU A 24 2.82 13.33 35.32
C LEU A 24 3.33 11.88 35.44
N LEU A 25 2.85 11.11 36.44
CA LEU A 25 3.18 9.68 36.55
C LEU A 25 2.49 8.82 35.49
N THR A 26 1.29 9.20 35.04
CA THR A 26 0.57 8.46 34.00
C THR A 26 1.11 8.75 32.59
N GLY A 27 1.91 9.82 32.42
CA GLY A 27 2.53 10.20 31.15
C GLY A 27 3.78 9.42 30.74
N THR A 28 4.19 8.39 31.50
CA THR A 28 5.36 7.55 31.16
C THR A 28 5.06 6.07 31.32
N GLN A 29 3.94 5.60 30.75
CA GLN A 29 3.98 4.26 30.15
C GLN A 29 4.75 4.37 28.84
N SER A 30 6.08 4.48 28.98
CA SER A 30 6.99 3.97 27.98
C SER A 30 6.67 2.48 27.86
N VAL A 31 5.76 2.13 26.95
CA VAL A 31 5.83 0.84 26.28
C VAL A 31 7.17 0.83 25.59
N LEU A 32 8.22 0.47 26.34
CA LEU A 32 9.39 -0.13 25.74
C LEU A 32 8.83 -1.23 24.85
N PRO A 33 9.04 -1.20 23.52
CA PRO A 33 8.63 -2.31 22.72
C PRO A 33 9.38 -3.51 23.29
N ALA A 34 8.64 -4.39 23.96
CA ALA A 34 9.09 -5.75 24.13
C ALA A 34 9.51 -6.16 22.73
N ARG A 35 10.80 -6.50 22.59
CA ARG A 35 11.40 -7.04 21.38
C ARG A 35 10.64 -8.32 21.06
N THR A 36 9.45 -8.15 20.48
CA THR A 36 8.65 -9.21 19.94
C THR A 36 9.53 -9.74 18.84
N ALA A 37 10.04 -10.95 19.08
CA ALA A 37 10.74 -11.74 18.09
C ALA A 37 10.04 -11.51 16.75
N ARG A 38 10.81 -11.04 15.75
CA ARG A 38 10.36 -10.82 14.38
C ARG A 38 9.40 -11.96 14.04
N LYS A 39 8.11 -11.68 14.13
CA LYS A 39 7.14 -12.46 13.41
C LYS A 39 7.59 -12.20 11.98
N ASN A 40 7.99 -13.26 11.28
CA ASN A 40 8.25 -13.23 9.85
C ASN A 40 6.96 -12.78 9.17
N VAL A 41 6.64 -11.49 9.27
CA VAL A 41 5.90 -10.76 8.28
C VAL A 41 6.84 -10.85 7.11
N GLN A 42 6.49 -11.69 6.14
CA GLN A 42 7.10 -11.67 4.82
C GLN A 42 7.33 -10.21 4.50
N PRO A 43 8.57 -9.77 4.22
CA PRO A 43 8.83 -8.37 3.97
C PRO A 43 7.78 -7.95 2.94
N ALA A 44 6.93 -6.99 3.31
CA ALA A 44 6.07 -6.39 2.32
C ALA A 44 7.02 -6.06 1.17
N ILE A 45 6.75 -6.59 -0.03
CA ILE A 45 7.69 -6.55 -1.15
C ILE A 45 8.15 -5.10 -1.40
N VAL A 46 7.32 -4.13 -0.97
CA VAL A 46 7.64 -2.71 -0.86
C VAL A 46 7.18 -2.17 0.51
N ASP A 47 8.02 -1.36 1.17
CA ASP A 47 7.69 -0.68 2.42
C ASP A 47 7.00 0.68 2.17
N GLN A 48 5.71 0.78 2.50
CA GLN A 48 4.89 1.99 2.31
C GLN A 48 4.73 2.83 3.59
N LYS A 49 5.29 2.39 4.72
CA LYS A 49 5.19 3.11 6.00
C LYS A 49 5.62 4.58 5.94
N PRO A 50 6.73 4.99 5.28
CA PRO A 50 7.16 6.39 5.31
C PRO A 50 6.10 7.35 4.74
N LEU A 51 5.40 6.92 3.68
CA LEU A 51 4.37 7.71 3.03
C LEU A 51 3.10 7.81 3.88
N GLN A 52 2.71 6.73 4.56
CA GLN A 52 1.61 6.77 5.53
C GLN A 52 1.90 7.69 6.70
N THR A 53 3.14 7.68 7.21
CA THR A 53 3.58 8.57 8.28
C THR A 53 3.60 10.02 7.82
N ALA A 54 4.12 10.31 6.62
CA ALA A 54 4.10 11.65 6.04
C ALA A 54 2.67 12.19 5.86
N ARG A 55 1.72 11.38 5.37
CA ARG A 55 0.30 11.76 5.26
C ARG A 55 -0.33 12.11 6.61
N LYS A 56 -0.07 11.29 7.65
CA LYS A 56 -0.55 11.55 9.01
C LYS A 56 0.02 12.86 9.57
N LEU A 57 1.30 13.14 9.34
CA LEU A 57 1.92 14.39 9.78
C LEU A 57 1.43 15.60 9.00
N ALA A 58 1.15 15.46 7.71
CA ALA A 58 0.59 16.52 6.88
C ALA A 58 -0.79 16.97 7.35
N ALA A 59 -1.62 16.05 7.83
CA ALA A 59 -2.93 16.39 8.42
C ALA A 59 -2.82 17.21 9.73
N LEU A 60 -1.65 17.21 10.38
CA LEU A 60 -1.38 17.94 11.63
C LEU A 60 -0.64 19.27 11.43
N ALA A 61 -0.29 19.60 10.18
CA ALA A 61 0.43 20.81 9.83
C ALA A 61 -0.52 22.00 9.75
N VAL A 62 -0.36 22.96 10.67
CA VAL A 62 -1.29 24.08 10.79
C VAL A 62 -0.66 25.36 10.27
N THR A 63 0.58 25.67 10.67
CA THR A 63 1.29 26.88 10.25
C THR A 63 1.83 26.76 8.82
N PRO A 64 2.10 27.88 8.12
CA PRO A 64 2.71 27.86 6.79
C PRO A 64 4.01 27.08 6.74
N GLU A 65 4.88 27.27 7.74
CA GLU A 65 6.18 26.59 7.83
C GLU A 65 6.00 25.09 8.07
N GLU A 66 5.06 24.71 8.93
CA GLU A 66 4.73 23.29 9.16
C GLU A 66 4.17 22.62 7.89
N ARG A 67 3.38 23.35 7.10
CA ARG A 67 2.86 22.85 5.82
C ARG A 67 3.97 22.64 4.80
N ASP A 68 4.94 23.55 4.74
CA ASP A 68 6.11 23.40 3.86
C ASP A 68 6.92 22.14 4.24
N PHE A 69 7.17 21.91 5.54
CA PHE A 69 7.83 20.69 6.00
C PHE A 69 7.02 19.42 5.72
N ALA A 70 5.70 19.47 5.87
CA ALA A 70 4.83 18.36 5.54
C ALA A 70 4.86 18.03 4.04
N HIS A 71 4.88 19.04 3.17
CA HIS A 71 4.98 18.85 1.72
C HIS A 71 6.32 18.23 1.33
N GLU A 72 7.42 18.72 1.92
CA GLU A 72 8.76 18.17 1.70
C GLU A 72 8.85 16.72 2.18
N ALA A 73 8.29 16.41 3.36
CA ALA A 73 8.23 15.05 3.90
C ALA A 73 7.38 14.11 3.03
N MET A 74 6.26 14.58 2.49
CA MET A 74 5.45 13.82 1.54
C MET A 74 6.21 13.52 0.25
N ARG A 75 6.91 14.53 -0.32
CA ARG A 75 7.71 14.35 -1.53
C ARG A 75 8.84 13.35 -1.32
N LEU A 76 9.54 13.43 -0.19
CA LEU A 76 10.63 12.51 0.14
C LEU A 76 10.11 11.08 0.36
N ALA A 77 8.96 10.95 1.03
CA ALA A 77 8.36 9.65 1.27
C ALA A 77 7.83 8.97 0.00
N ASP A 78 7.28 9.74 -0.94
CA ASP A 78 6.88 9.27 -2.26
C ASP A 78 8.08 8.75 -3.05
N TYR A 79 9.15 9.53 -3.11
CA TYR A 79 10.42 9.12 -3.72
C TYR A 79 11.02 7.85 -3.10
N ASP A 80 10.96 7.73 -1.77
CA ASP A 80 11.43 6.54 -1.06
C ASP A 80 10.61 5.28 -1.41
N VAL A 81 9.30 5.43 -1.63
CA VAL A 81 8.41 4.34 -2.05
C VAL A 81 8.75 3.92 -3.48
N ASP A 82 8.91 4.88 -4.40
CA ASP A 82 9.34 4.61 -5.78
C ASP A 82 10.67 3.89 -5.84
N LEU A 83 11.64 4.32 -5.04
CA LEU A 83 12.95 3.66 -4.93
C LEU A 83 12.81 2.23 -4.41
N ALA A 84 11.95 1.99 -3.42
CA ALA A 84 11.69 0.65 -2.90
C ALA A 84 11.01 -0.25 -3.95
N PHE A 85 10.07 0.28 -4.75
CA PHE A 85 9.50 -0.42 -5.91
C PHE A 85 10.57 -0.77 -6.96
N ALA A 86 11.44 0.18 -7.30
CA ALA A 86 12.52 -0.03 -8.27
C ALA A 86 13.52 -1.09 -7.78
N ASN A 87 13.89 -1.05 -6.50
CA ASN A 87 14.77 -2.04 -5.88
C ASN A 87 14.12 -3.42 -5.83
N ALA A 88 12.84 -3.51 -5.46
CA ALA A 88 12.10 -4.78 -5.45
C ALA A 88 12.00 -5.39 -6.86
N LEU A 89 11.79 -4.56 -7.89
CA LEU A 89 11.78 -5.02 -9.28
C LEU A 89 13.16 -5.51 -9.73
N ARG A 90 14.22 -4.82 -9.30
CA ARG A 90 15.61 -5.22 -9.56
C ARG A 90 15.96 -6.53 -8.87
N GLU A 91 15.62 -6.67 -7.59
CA GLU A 91 15.82 -7.90 -6.80
C GLU A 91 15.07 -9.07 -7.44
N ALA A 92 13.82 -8.87 -7.87
CA ALA A 92 13.04 -9.90 -8.57
C ALA A 92 13.64 -10.28 -9.95
N ARG A 93 14.45 -9.42 -10.57
CA ARG A 93 15.20 -9.70 -11.80
C ARG A 93 16.51 -10.42 -11.53
N GLU A 94 17.25 -9.99 -10.52
CA GLU A 94 18.58 -10.52 -10.18
C GLU A 94 18.47 -11.87 -9.44
N HIS A 95 17.38 -12.08 -8.69
CA HIS A 95 17.09 -13.29 -7.93
C HIS A 95 15.70 -13.85 -8.29
N PRO A 96 15.53 -14.41 -9.51
CA PRO A 96 14.28 -15.03 -9.89
C PRO A 96 14.00 -16.22 -8.94
N PRO A 97 12.86 -16.25 -8.24
CA PRO A 97 12.52 -17.36 -7.36
C PRO A 97 12.46 -18.65 -8.19
N THR A 98 13.12 -19.70 -7.73
CA THR A 98 13.05 -21.01 -8.39
C THR A 98 11.59 -21.45 -8.43
N PRO A 99 11.02 -21.73 -9.62
CA PRO A 99 9.60 -21.98 -9.72
C PRO A 99 9.22 -23.23 -8.94
N THR A 100 8.19 -23.10 -8.11
CA THR A 100 7.62 -24.20 -7.32
C THR A 100 7.12 -25.30 -8.26
N ALA A 101 6.89 -26.50 -7.72
CA ALA A 101 6.38 -27.61 -8.54
C ALA A 101 5.05 -27.24 -9.23
N GLU A 102 4.16 -26.56 -8.51
CA GLU A 102 2.88 -26.02 -9.01
C GLU A 102 3.09 -24.98 -10.12
N GLN A 103 4.01 -24.02 -9.94
CA GLN A 103 4.31 -23.01 -10.97
C GLN A 103 4.88 -23.63 -12.26
N ARG A 104 5.70 -24.69 -12.15
CA ARG A 104 6.20 -25.41 -13.32
C ARG A 104 5.10 -26.14 -14.08
N GLU A 105 4.14 -26.71 -13.36
CA GLU A 105 2.96 -27.33 -13.96
C GLU A 105 2.08 -26.30 -14.68
N LEU A 106 1.85 -25.15 -14.06
CA LEU A 106 1.10 -24.04 -14.67
C LEU A 106 1.80 -23.47 -15.91
N MET A 107 3.14 -23.33 -15.88
CA MET A 107 3.93 -22.96 -17.06
C MET A 107 3.80 -24.01 -18.18
N ALA A 108 3.81 -25.29 -17.84
CA ALA A 108 3.62 -26.36 -18.83
C ALA A 108 2.21 -26.34 -19.43
N ARG A 109 1.17 -26.08 -18.62
CA ARG A 109 -0.21 -25.90 -19.09
C ARG A 109 -0.33 -24.70 -20.03
N ASN A 110 0.25 -23.56 -19.65
CA ASN A 110 0.26 -22.36 -20.48
C ASN A 110 0.95 -22.59 -21.83
N PHE A 111 2.13 -23.22 -21.84
CA PHE A 111 2.85 -23.55 -23.07
C PHE A 111 2.05 -24.52 -23.96
N LYS A 112 1.36 -25.50 -23.34
CA LYS A 112 0.49 -26.41 -24.07
C LYS A 112 -0.68 -25.66 -24.70
N ALA A 113 -1.39 -24.80 -23.95
CA ALA A 113 -2.49 -24.00 -24.48
C ALA A 113 -2.03 -23.09 -25.64
N GLU A 114 -0.87 -22.44 -25.50
CA GLU A 114 -0.30 -21.61 -26.58
C GLU A 114 0.02 -22.43 -27.83
N SER A 115 0.49 -23.67 -27.67
CA SER A 115 0.76 -24.57 -28.80
C SER A 115 -0.51 -25.01 -29.53
N VAL A 116 -1.62 -25.21 -28.80
CA VAL A 116 -2.92 -25.59 -29.38
C VAL A 116 -3.51 -24.43 -30.15
N VAL A 117 -3.53 -23.22 -29.58
CA VAL A 117 -3.98 -21.99 -30.27
C VAL A 117 -3.22 -21.77 -31.58
N LYS A 118 -1.90 -21.99 -31.59
CA LYS A 118 -1.09 -21.89 -32.83
C LYS A 118 -1.47 -22.98 -33.85
N ALA A 119 -1.72 -24.21 -33.41
CA ALA A 119 -2.12 -25.30 -34.28
C ALA A 119 -3.47 -25.01 -34.96
N ASP A 120 -4.42 -24.43 -34.23
CA ASP A 120 -5.73 -24.05 -34.75
C ASP A 120 -5.66 -22.88 -35.73
N GLN A 121 -4.84 -21.87 -35.43
CA GLN A 121 -4.56 -20.78 -36.38
C GLN A 121 -3.97 -21.32 -37.69
N ASP A 122 -3.04 -22.27 -37.61
CA ASP A 122 -2.45 -22.94 -38.77
C ASP A 122 -3.48 -23.78 -39.54
N LEU A 123 -4.38 -24.49 -38.83
CA LEU A 123 -5.46 -25.27 -39.42
C LEU A 123 -6.41 -24.36 -40.22
N ILE A 124 -6.88 -23.27 -39.62
CA ILE A 124 -7.75 -22.28 -40.26
C ILE A 124 -7.06 -21.69 -41.50
N ALA A 125 -5.78 -21.35 -41.41
CA ALA A 125 -5.02 -20.83 -42.55
C ALA A 125 -4.92 -21.87 -43.69
N ARG A 126 -4.75 -23.15 -43.37
CA ARG A 126 -4.72 -24.24 -44.37
C ARG A 126 -6.09 -24.43 -45.03
N LEU A 127 -7.16 -24.50 -44.23
CA LEU A 127 -8.53 -24.66 -44.73
C LEU A 127 -8.95 -23.46 -45.60
N THR A 128 -8.57 -22.25 -45.22
CA THR A 128 -8.83 -21.03 -46.01
C THR A 128 -8.15 -21.08 -47.38
N ARG A 129 -6.90 -21.58 -47.46
CA ARG A 129 -6.21 -21.78 -48.75
C ARG A 129 -6.87 -22.87 -49.60
N GLN A 130 -7.35 -23.94 -48.95
CA GLN A 130 -8.09 -25.01 -49.64
C GLN A 130 -9.42 -24.49 -50.18
N LEU A 131 -10.16 -23.70 -49.41
CA LEU A 131 -11.41 -23.07 -49.84
C LEU A 131 -11.21 -22.18 -51.08
N ALA A 132 -10.12 -21.43 -51.14
CA ALA A 132 -9.79 -20.59 -52.30
C ALA A 132 -9.50 -21.41 -53.57
N SER A 133 -9.07 -22.66 -53.45
CA SER A 133 -8.69 -23.53 -54.58
C SER A 133 -9.70 -24.64 -54.87
N ALA A 134 -10.74 -24.79 -54.05
CA ALA A 134 -11.70 -25.88 -54.12
C ALA A 134 -12.81 -25.63 -55.16
N PRO A 135 -13.37 -26.69 -55.79
CA PRO A 135 -14.56 -26.58 -56.64
C PRO A 135 -15.81 -26.24 -55.82
N GLU A 136 -16.77 -25.56 -56.44
CA GLU A 136 -17.99 -25.02 -55.79
C GLU A 136 -18.76 -26.06 -54.97
N THR A 137 -18.80 -27.32 -55.41
CA THR A 137 -19.52 -28.41 -54.72
C THR A 137 -18.93 -28.80 -53.37
N THR A 138 -17.69 -28.42 -53.06
CA THR A 138 -16.98 -28.74 -51.81
C THR A 138 -16.67 -27.50 -50.97
N LYS A 139 -17.00 -26.30 -51.45
CA LYS A 139 -16.70 -25.06 -50.73
C LYS A 139 -17.52 -24.94 -49.44
N GLU A 140 -18.77 -25.37 -49.47
CA GLU A 140 -19.67 -25.35 -48.31
C GLU A 140 -19.13 -26.25 -47.18
N ASP A 141 -18.75 -27.49 -47.50
CA ASP A 141 -18.13 -28.41 -46.52
C ASP A 141 -16.81 -27.89 -45.91
N ILE A 142 -15.99 -27.17 -46.69
CA ILE A 142 -14.74 -26.57 -46.21
C ILE A 142 -15.05 -25.33 -45.35
N GLN A 143 -16.09 -24.57 -45.70
CA GLN A 143 -16.53 -23.41 -44.93
C GLN A 143 -17.04 -23.84 -43.55
N ASP A 144 -17.85 -24.89 -43.48
CA ASP A 144 -18.31 -25.47 -42.21
C ASP A 144 -17.15 -25.93 -41.33
N GLN A 145 -16.11 -26.54 -41.92
CA GLN A 145 -14.90 -26.93 -41.19
C GLN A 145 -14.12 -25.72 -40.67
N ILE A 146 -14.06 -24.62 -41.44
CA ILE A 146 -13.43 -23.37 -40.98
C ILE A 146 -14.20 -22.81 -39.78
N ASP A 147 -15.53 -22.84 -39.82
CA ASP A 147 -16.35 -22.27 -38.75
C ASP A 147 -16.30 -23.12 -37.48
N VAL A 148 -16.23 -24.46 -37.59
CA VAL A 148 -15.91 -25.35 -36.47
C VAL A 148 -14.51 -25.06 -35.90
N ALA A 149 -13.50 -24.92 -36.76
CA ALA A 149 -12.13 -24.65 -36.33
C ALA A 149 -12.00 -23.27 -35.64
N LYS A 150 -12.76 -22.26 -36.07
CA LYS A 150 -12.83 -20.97 -35.37
C LYS A 150 -13.46 -21.08 -33.99
N GLY A 151 -14.53 -21.88 -33.85
CA GLY A 151 -15.14 -22.14 -32.54
C GLY A 151 -14.19 -22.88 -31.59
N GLN A 152 -13.39 -23.82 -32.11
CA GLN A 152 -12.33 -24.47 -31.33
C GLN A 152 -11.24 -23.48 -30.92
N LEU A 153 -10.79 -22.64 -31.85
CA LEU A 153 -9.80 -21.60 -31.57
C LEU A 153 -10.26 -20.61 -30.49
N GLU A 154 -11.54 -20.27 -30.42
CA GLU A 154 -12.11 -19.40 -29.38
C GLU A 154 -12.04 -20.09 -28.01
N LEU A 155 -12.46 -21.36 -27.91
CA LEU A 155 -12.36 -22.14 -26.67
C LEU A 155 -10.91 -22.31 -26.20
N ASP A 156 -9.98 -22.54 -27.12
CA ASP A 156 -8.57 -22.71 -26.80
C ASP A 156 -7.89 -21.37 -26.44
N GLN A 157 -8.41 -20.24 -26.93
CA GLN A 157 -8.01 -18.91 -26.45
C GLN A 157 -8.48 -18.67 -25.01
N ASP A 158 -9.71 -19.03 -24.68
CA ASP A 158 -10.23 -18.93 -23.31
C ASP A 158 -9.39 -19.79 -22.34
N GLU A 159 -9.07 -21.05 -22.67
CA GLU A 159 -8.20 -21.90 -21.84
C GLU A 159 -6.76 -21.33 -21.73
N LEU A 160 -6.24 -20.70 -22.80
CA LEU A 160 -4.95 -20.02 -22.74
C LEU A 160 -4.98 -18.85 -21.75
N ASP A 161 -6.05 -18.07 -21.74
CA ASP A 161 -6.20 -16.93 -20.85
C ASP A 161 -6.40 -17.39 -19.40
N ASP A 162 -7.22 -18.42 -19.15
CA ASP A 162 -7.34 -19.09 -17.85
C ASP A 162 -5.96 -19.60 -17.34
N ALA A 163 -5.18 -20.24 -18.22
CA ALA A 163 -3.84 -20.72 -17.87
C ALA A 163 -2.87 -19.58 -17.54
N LYS A 164 -3.00 -18.41 -18.18
CA LYS A 164 -2.23 -17.21 -17.83
C LYS A 164 -2.67 -16.66 -16.47
N GLU A 165 -3.97 -16.57 -16.21
CA GLU A 165 -4.50 -16.10 -14.94
C GLU A 165 -4.05 -16.97 -13.76
N ASP A 166 -4.10 -18.30 -13.92
CA ASP A 166 -3.63 -19.23 -12.89
C ASP A 166 -2.12 -19.08 -12.64
N LEU A 167 -1.32 -18.91 -13.68
CA LEU A 167 0.12 -18.66 -13.56
C LEU A 167 0.41 -17.34 -12.83
N LEU A 168 -0.36 -16.28 -13.13
CA LEU A 168 -0.27 -14.99 -12.43
C LEU A 168 -0.67 -15.14 -10.95
N ARG A 169 -1.78 -15.83 -10.67
CA ARG A 169 -2.29 -16.09 -9.31
C ARG A 169 -1.29 -16.89 -8.47
N ALA A 170 -0.65 -17.90 -9.05
CA ALA A 170 0.39 -18.68 -8.40
C ALA A 170 1.70 -17.90 -8.16
N GLY A 171 1.76 -16.62 -8.55
CA GLY A 171 2.94 -15.77 -8.36
C GLY A 171 4.09 -16.14 -9.29
N GLY A 172 3.80 -16.79 -10.42
CA GLY A 172 4.80 -17.13 -11.46
C GLY A 172 5.44 -15.91 -12.12
N ASN A 173 4.88 -14.71 -11.89
CA ASN A 173 5.45 -13.43 -12.32
C ASN A 173 5.54 -12.44 -11.13
N PRO A 174 6.62 -12.47 -10.33
CA PRO A 174 6.82 -11.50 -9.26
C PRO A 174 6.89 -10.06 -9.78
N GLN A 175 7.34 -9.85 -11.03
CA GLN A 175 7.40 -8.53 -11.66
C GLN A 175 6.00 -7.96 -11.95
N GLY A 176 5.08 -8.80 -12.43
CA GLY A 176 3.69 -8.42 -12.67
C GLY A 176 2.96 -8.03 -11.38
N LYS A 177 3.23 -8.73 -10.28
CA LYS A 177 2.67 -8.37 -8.95
C LYS A 177 3.19 -7.04 -8.43
N ILE A 178 4.49 -6.75 -8.61
CA ILE A 178 5.08 -5.46 -8.25
C ILE A 178 4.51 -4.34 -9.11
N GLN A 179 4.31 -4.58 -10.41
CA GLN A 179 3.68 -3.61 -11.33
C GLN A 179 2.22 -3.33 -10.98
N GLN A 180 1.44 -4.35 -10.61
CA GLN A 180 0.07 -4.15 -10.15
C GLN A 180 0.02 -3.30 -8.88
N LEU A 181 0.88 -3.59 -7.91
CA LEU A 181 0.98 -2.79 -6.68
C LEU A 181 1.41 -1.34 -6.96
N LEU A 182 2.26 -1.11 -7.96
CA LEU A 182 2.63 0.24 -8.40
C LEU A 182 1.42 0.96 -9.03
N GLN A 183 0.66 0.28 -9.88
CA GLN A 183 -0.52 0.85 -10.52
C GLN A 183 -1.63 1.19 -9.51
N GLU A 184 -1.84 0.34 -8.51
CA GLU A 184 -2.74 0.61 -7.39
C GLU A 184 -2.27 1.82 -6.55
N HIS A 185 -0.95 1.99 -6.38
CA HIS A 185 -0.37 3.14 -5.68
C HIS A 185 -0.53 4.45 -6.47
N GLU A 186 -0.21 4.46 -7.77
CA GLU A 186 -0.38 5.63 -8.65
C GLU A 186 -1.85 6.09 -8.68
N ALA A 187 -2.79 5.14 -8.80
CA ALA A 187 -4.23 5.45 -8.78
C ALA A 187 -4.67 6.07 -7.45
N GLY A 188 -4.15 5.60 -6.31
CA GLY A 188 -4.43 6.16 -4.99
C GLY A 188 -3.78 7.52 -4.74
N ALA A 189 -2.56 7.74 -5.24
CA ALA A 189 -1.85 9.01 -5.12
C ALA A 189 -2.57 10.16 -5.86
N HIS A 190 -3.18 9.88 -7.01
CA HIS A 190 -3.99 10.86 -7.74
C HIS A 190 -5.31 11.22 -7.05
N ALA A 191 -5.89 10.31 -6.27
CA ALA A 191 -7.13 10.56 -5.53
C ALA A 191 -6.91 11.42 -4.26
N ASP A 192 -5.78 11.22 -3.57
CA ASP A 192 -5.46 11.94 -2.33
C ASP A 192 -5.02 13.40 -2.56
N ALA A 193 -4.56 13.74 -3.77
CA ALA A 193 -4.20 15.11 -4.15
C ALA A 193 -5.38 16.12 -4.11
N VAL A 194 -6.62 15.64 -3.98
CA VAL A 194 -7.85 16.46 -3.98
C VAL A 194 -8.32 16.81 -2.55
N SER A 195 -7.75 16.21 -1.50
CA SER A 195 -8.28 16.31 -0.12
C SER A 195 -7.31 16.93 0.89
N THR A 196 -6.71 18.08 0.60
CA THR A 196 -5.80 18.78 1.55
C THR A 196 -6.34 20.10 2.13
N ASN A 197 -7.62 20.43 1.92
CA ASN A 197 -8.22 21.64 2.49
C ASN A 197 -9.04 21.35 3.75
N GLY A 198 -8.40 20.81 4.78
CA GLY A 198 -8.94 20.70 6.13
C GLY A 198 -8.25 21.69 7.07
N VAL A 199 -8.69 22.95 7.07
CA VAL A 199 -8.23 23.95 8.04
C VAL A 199 -8.72 23.53 9.43
N SER A 200 -7.87 22.85 10.21
CA SER A 200 -8.20 22.48 11.58
C SER A 200 -8.17 23.72 12.47
N SER A 201 -9.27 23.93 13.18
CA SER A 201 -9.67 25.07 14.01
C SER A 201 -8.87 25.26 15.31
N ALA A 202 -7.71 24.62 15.46
CA ALA A 202 -6.90 24.68 16.68
C ALA A 202 -6.32 26.09 16.92
N ASP A 203 -5.89 26.79 15.86
CA ASP A 203 -5.33 28.15 15.96
C ASP A 203 -6.34 29.17 16.50
N ALA A 204 -7.63 28.99 16.19
CA ALA A 204 -8.72 29.84 16.69
C ALA A 204 -9.01 29.62 18.19
N GLU A 205 -8.62 28.47 18.76
CA GLU A 205 -8.83 28.17 20.18
C GLU A 205 -7.73 28.75 21.10
N TYR A 206 -6.56 29.13 20.56
CA TYR A 206 -5.48 29.78 21.33
C TYR A 206 -5.75 31.26 21.63
N GLU A 207 -6.57 31.95 20.83
CA GLU A 207 -7.00 33.34 21.08
C GLU A 207 -8.18 33.43 22.09
N ALA A 208 -8.77 32.31 22.49
CA ALA A 208 -9.88 32.30 23.42
C ALA A 208 -9.40 32.61 24.85
N HIS A 209 -9.93 33.66 25.46
CA HIS A 209 -9.60 34.11 26.82
C HIS A 209 -10.22 33.22 27.94
N ASN A 210 -10.47 31.94 27.65
CA ASN A 210 -11.13 30.98 28.54
C ASN A 210 -10.20 29.78 28.83
N LEU A 211 -10.20 29.29 30.07
CA LEU A 211 -9.30 28.20 30.49
C LEU A 211 -9.63 26.84 29.87
N ALA A 212 -10.91 26.57 29.56
CA ALA A 212 -11.34 25.30 28.97
C ALA A 212 -10.77 25.04 27.55
N PRO A 213 -10.84 25.98 26.59
CA PRO A 213 -10.18 25.80 25.28
C PRO A 213 -8.65 25.74 25.40
N GLN A 214 -8.03 26.47 26.34
CA GLN A 214 -6.58 26.42 26.54
C GLN A 214 -6.10 25.03 27.02
N VAL A 215 -6.86 24.35 27.89
CA VAL A 215 -6.55 22.97 28.31
C VAL A 215 -6.72 21.98 27.15
N ARG A 216 -7.72 22.16 26.28
CA ARG A 216 -7.89 21.32 25.08
C ARG A 216 -6.76 21.53 24.09
N ALA A 217 -6.37 22.77 23.85
CA ALA A 217 -5.25 23.10 22.99
C ALA A 217 -3.93 22.51 23.52
N TRP A 218 -3.72 22.52 24.84
CA TRP A 218 -2.57 21.87 25.48
C TRP A 218 -2.57 20.34 25.30
N LEU A 219 -3.73 19.69 25.45
CA LEU A 219 -3.85 18.25 25.20
C LEU A 219 -3.58 17.90 23.72
N ALA A 220 -4.11 18.68 22.79
CA ALA A 220 -3.85 18.51 21.36
C ALA A 220 -2.37 18.68 21.01
N LEU A 221 -1.67 19.63 21.64
CA LEU A 221 -0.23 19.82 21.48
C LEU A 221 0.56 18.62 22.02
N HIS A 222 0.14 18.06 23.16
CA HIS A 222 0.76 16.88 23.74
C HIS A 222 0.62 15.66 22.82
N GLU A 223 -0.56 15.48 22.22
CA GLU A 223 -0.82 14.41 21.24
C GLU A 223 0.03 14.58 19.97
N LYS A 224 0.11 15.80 19.42
CA LYS A 224 0.97 16.12 18.27
C LYS A 224 2.45 15.80 18.57
N ARG A 225 2.93 16.12 19.78
CA ARG A 225 4.30 15.79 20.20
C ARG A 225 4.55 14.29 20.24
N ASN A 226 3.62 13.50 20.80
CA ASN A 226 3.76 12.04 20.86
C ASN A 226 3.78 11.43 19.45
N LEU A 227 2.97 11.95 18.52
CA LEU A 227 2.97 11.52 17.12
C LEU A 227 4.28 11.84 16.40
N LEU A 228 4.87 13.02 16.66
CA LEU A 228 6.19 13.39 16.11
C LEU A 228 7.32 12.52 16.68
N GLU A 229 7.27 12.20 17.98
CA GLU A 229 8.24 11.28 18.61
C GLU A 229 8.16 9.87 18.02
N GLY A 230 6.95 9.36 17.76
CA GLY A 230 6.73 8.08 17.07
C GLY A 230 7.25 8.09 15.63
N ALA A 231 6.90 9.12 14.84
CA ALA A 231 7.37 9.25 13.46
C ALA A 231 8.91 9.36 13.37
N ARG A 232 9.54 10.00 14.36
CA ARG A 232 11.00 10.05 14.46
C ARG A 232 11.61 8.67 14.71
N GLN A 233 11.01 7.86 15.56
CA GLN A 233 11.49 6.48 15.80
C GLN A 233 11.37 5.63 14.54
N ASP A 234 10.24 5.71 13.82
CA ASP A 234 10.05 5.02 12.55
C ASP A 234 11.12 5.41 11.51
N ALA A 235 11.48 6.70 11.44
CA ALA A 235 12.54 7.18 10.56
C ALA A 235 13.92 6.64 10.97
N LEU A 236 14.23 6.60 12.28
CA LEU A 236 15.50 6.08 12.79
C LEU A 236 15.65 4.58 12.58
N ASP A 237 14.57 3.81 12.72
CA ASP A 237 14.57 2.36 12.49
C ASP A 237 14.79 1.98 11.02
N LYS A 238 14.56 2.90 10.08
CA LYS A 238 14.83 2.70 8.65
C LYS A 238 16.31 2.90 8.29
N ILE A 239 17.05 3.75 9.00
CA ILE A 239 18.48 4.02 8.78
C ILE A 239 19.37 2.75 8.76
N PRO A 240 19.23 1.79 9.70
CA PRO A 240 20.04 0.57 9.68
C PRO A 240 19.73 -0.38 8.50
N VAL A 241 18.72 -0.09 7.67
CA VAL A 241 18.42 -0.85 6.44
C VAL A 241 19.18 -0.28 5.22
N LEU A 242 19.76 0.93 5.34
CA LEU A 242 20.48 1.62 4.25
C LEU A 242 22.02 1.51 4.34
N THR A 243 22.54 0.86 5.38
CA THR A 243 23.98 0.57 5.58
C THR A 243 24.29 -0.88 5.31
#